data_AF-A0A938PN21-F1
#
_entry.id   AF-A0A938PN21-F1
#
_cell.length_a   1.000
_cell.length_b   1.000
_cell.length_c   1.000
_cell.angle_alpha   90.00
_cell.angle_beta   90.00
_cell.angle_gamma   90.00
#
_symmetry.space_group_name_H-M   'P 1'
#
loop_
_entity.id
_entity.type
_entity.pdbx_description
1 polymer ?
#
loop_
_entity_poly.entity_id
_entity_poly.type
_entity_poly.pdbx_seq_one_letter_code
_entity_poly.pdbx_strand_id
1 'polypeptide(L)'
;MTPKIFNIFPSLQTGKDKVGFDIYNYRMLFNDEATKQIIREGDPIGCFYIESPGMRSLLKKMKSDTFEMLTAISSVIRPGVAESGMMAEFVARHHDPKRRKYLVPELEHVLGETYGVMIYQEDVIKVAHYVAGQTGRPNIRFTKM
;
A
#
# COMPACT_ATOMS: atom_id res chain seq x y z
N MET A 1 23.45 -11.95 -30.94
CA MET A 1 22.09 -12.52 -31.07
C MET A 1 21.22 -11.86 -30.01
N THR A 2 20.20 -11.08 -30.41
CA THR A 2 19.25 -10.46 -29.49
C THR A 2 18.31 -11.54 -28.96
N PRO A 3 18.12 -11.71 -27.64
CA PRO A 3 17.21 -12.72 -27.13
C PRO A 3 15.78 -12.40 -27.61
N LYS A 4 15.16 -13.35 -28.32
CA LYS A 4 13.73 -13.28 -28.62
C LYS A 4 12.99 -13.47 -27.30
N ILE A 5 12.42 -12.38 -26.78
CA ILE A 5 11.43 -12.46 -25.70
C ILE A 5 10.23 -13.19 -26.31
N PHE A 6 10.04 -14.45 -25.94
CA PHE A 6 8.82 -15.17 -26.24
C PHE A 6 7.75 -14.61 -25.30
N ASN A 7 6.72 -13.98 -25.87
CA ASN A 7 5.53 -13.62 -25.11
C ASN A 7 4.89 -14.92 -24.60
N ILE A 8 5.13 -15.24 -23.32
CA ILE A 8 4.70 -16.50 -22.66
C ILE A 8 3.16 -16.60 -22.64
N PHE A 9 2.47 -15.47 -22.77
CA PHE A 9 1.02 -15.39 -22.86
C PHE A 9 0.63 -14.48 -24.03
N PRO A 10 -0.51 -14.74 -24.70
CA PRO A 10 -1.10 -13.75 -25.57
C PRO A 10 -1.29 -12.45 -24.78
N SER A 11 -1.00 -11.31 -25.41
CA SER A 11 -1.31 -10.01 -24.82
C SER A 11 -2.76 -10.01 -24.37
N LEU A 12 -3.01 -9.56 -23.13
CA LEU A 12 -4.37 -9.31 -22.67
C LEU A 12 -5.05 -8.45 -23.74
N GLN A 13 -6.13 -8.98 -24.30
CA GLN A 13 -6.81 -8.32 -25.42
C GLN A 13 -7.30 -6.97 -24.91
N THR A 14 -6.63 -5.93 -25.38
CA THR A 14 -6.72 -4.57 -24.84
C THR A 14 -7.66 -3.80 -25.74
N GLY A 15 -8.86 -3.51 -25.25
CA GLY A 15 -9.89 -2.75 -25.96
C GLY A 15 -11.24 -2.80 -25.23
N LYS A 16 -11.99 -1.69 -25.26
CA LYS A 16 -13.38 -1.62 -24.75
C LYS A 16 -14.26 -2.73 -25.33
N ASP A 17 -13.95 -3.17 -26.55
CA ASP A 17 -14.77 -4.02 -27.40
C ASP A 17 -14.98 -5.46 -26.89
N LYS A 18 -14.32 -5.89 -25.80
CA LYS A 18 -14.55 -7.23 -25.20
C LYS A 18 -14.84 -7.28 -23.71
N VAL A 19 -14.45 -6.27 -22.93
CA VAL A 19 -14.62 -6.26 -21.46
C VAL A 19 -15.68 -5.25 -20.99
N GLY A 20 -16.18 -4.39 -21.88
CA GLY A 20 -17.24 -3.42 -21.56
C GLY A 20 -16.78 -2.19 -20.77
N PHE A 21 -15.51 -2.12 -20.36
CA PHE A 21 -14.94 -0.97 -19.66
C PHE A 21 -13.46 -0.73 -20.03
N ASP A 22 -12.96 0.46 -19.70
CA ASP A 22 -11.58 0.87 -19.96
C ASP A 22 -10.68 0.49 -18.76
N ILE A 23 -9.73 -0.43 -18.99
CA ILE A 23 -8.80 -0.91 -17.97
C ILE A 23 -7.75 0.14 -17.55
N TYR A 24 -7.63 1.25 -18.30
CA TYR A 24 -6.78 2.38 -17.95
C TYR A 24 -7.52 3.48 -17.19
N ASN A 25 -8.85 3.35 -17.00
CA ASN A 25 -9.62 4.26 -16.19
C ASN A 25 -9.45 3.93 -14.69
N TYR A 26 -8.30 4.29 -14.13
CA TYR A 26 -7.95 4.01 -12.73
C TYR A 26 -8.96 4.61 -11.75
N ARG A 27 -9.53 5.78 -12.06
CA ARG A 27 -10.55 6.39 -11.20
C ARG A 27 -11.78 5.51 -11.07
N MET A 28 -12.24 4.92 -12.16
CA MET A 28 -13.35 3.97 -12.13
C MET A 28 -12.96 2.71 -11.36
N LEU A 29 -11.79 2.12 -11.66
CA LEU A 29 -11.32 0.89 -11.02
C LEU A 29 -11.13 1.03 -9.50
N PHE A 30 -10.55 2.13 -9.04
CA PHE A 30 -10.35 2.39 -7.61
C PHE A 30 -11.65 2.73 -6.86
N ASN A 31 -12.73 3.01 -7.57
CA ASN A 31 -14.03 3.37 -6.99
C ASN A 31 -15.13 2.34 -7.28
N ASP A 32 -14.78 1.16 -7.79
CA ASP A 32 -15.74 0.07 -7.95
C ASP A 32 -16.13 -0.50 -6.58
N GLU A 33 -17.38 -0.27 -6.18
CA GLU A 33 -17.86 -0.64 -4.84
C GLU A 33 -17.91 -2.15 -4.62
N ALA A 34 -18.16 -2.95 -5.68
CA ALA A 34 -18.14 -4.41 -5.58
C ALA A 34 -16.73 -4.91 -5.24
N THR A 35 -15.70 -4.40 -5.94
CA THR A 35 -14.29 -4.69 -5.65
C THR A 35 -13.92 -4.27 -4.23
N LYS A 36 -14.30 -3.06 -3.82
CA LYS A 36 -14.05 -2.58 -2.46
C LYS A 36 -14.71 -3.47 -1.40
N GLN A 37 -15.94 -3.92 -1.62
CA GLN A 37 -16.65 -4.79 -0.70
C GLN A 37 -15.91 -6.12 -0.50
N ILE A 38 -15.50 -6.78 -1.60
CA ILE A 38 -14.72 -8.03 -1.55
C ILE A 38 -13.46 -7.85 -0.69
N ILE A 39 -12.78 -6.71 -0.85
CA ILE A 39 -11.57 -6.37 -0.11
C ILE A 39 -11.87 -6.13 1.37
N ARG A 40 -12.90 -5.33 1.71
CA ARG A 40 -13.31 -5.06 3.11
C ARG A 40 -13.69 -6.34 3.86
N GLU A 41 -14.33 -7.27 3.17
CA GLU A 41 -14.78 -8.54 3.74
C GLU A 41 -13.65 -9.57 3.86
N GLY A 42 -12.51 -9.32 3.20
CA GLY A 42 -11.36 -10.22 3.18
C GLY A 42 -11.61 -11.47 2.32
N ASP A 43 -12.40 -11.35 1.25
CA ASP A 43 -12.69 -12.45 0.34
C ASP A 43 -12.13 -12.35 -1.10
N PRO A 44 -10.90 -11.81 -1.32
CA PRO A 44 -10.31 -11.67 -2.65
C PRO A 44 -9.70 -12.99 -3.17
N ILE A 45 -10.44 -14.10 -3.13
CA ILE A 45 -9.98 -15.39 -3.65
C ILE A 45 -9.70 -15.29 -5.16
N GLY A 46 -8.51 -15.72 -5.59
CA GLY A 46 -8.07 -15.62 -6.99
C GLY A 46 -7.59 -14.22 -7.40
N CYS A 47 -7.59 -13.24 -6.48
CA CYS A 47 -6.96 -11.95 -6.72
C CYS A 47 -5.47 -12.05 -6.41
N PHE A 48 -4.65 -11.71 -7.41
CA PHE A 48 -3.20 -11.67 -7.26
C PHE A 48 -2.77 -10.87 -6.03
N TYR A 49 -1.73 -11.36 -5.34
CA TYR A 49 -1.11 -10.73 -4.17
C TYR A 49 -1.92 -10.76 -2.86
N ILE A 50 -3.26 -10.77 -2.90
CA ILE A 50 -4.09 -10.57 -1.71
C ILE A 50 -4.94 -11.78 -1.26
N GLU A 51 -4.82 -12.92 -1.94
CA GLU A 51 -5.62 -14.13 -1.68
C GLU A 51 -5.18 -14.97 -0.46
N SER A 52 -3.96 -14.78 0.05
CA SER A 52 -3.40 -15.66 1.08
C SER A 52 -4.22 -15.61 2.39
N PRO A 53 -4.30 -16.71 3.17
CA PRO A 53 -5.09 -16.71 4.40
C PRO A 53 -4.71 -15.61 5.40
N GLY A 54 -3.41 -15.34 5.53
CA GLY A 54 -2.89 -14.27 6.37
C GLY A 54 -3.31 -12.88 5.87
N MET A 55 -3.21 -12.64 4.56
CA MET A 55 -3.63 -11.36 3.97
C MET A 55 -5.12 -11.13 4.18
N ARG A 56 -5.94 -12.14 3.87
CA ARG A 56 -7.40 -12.08 4.03
C ARG A 56 -7.81 -11.75 5.47
N SER A 57 -7.16 -12.39 6.44
CA SER A 57 -7.35 -12.10 7.86
C SER A 57 -7.00 -10.66 8.22
N LEU A 58 -5.90 -10.13 7.67
CA LEU A 58 -5.48 -8.75 7.88
C LEU A 58 -6.42 -7.74 7.21
N LEU A 59 -6.83 -7.97 5.96
CA LEU A 59 -7.82 -7.14 5.25
C LEU A 59 -9.12 -7.02 6.05
N LYS A 60 -9.65 -8.15 6.53
CA LYS A 60 -10.87 -8.19 7.34
C LYS A 60 -10.74 -7.44 8.67
N LYS A 61 -9.56 -7.47 9.29
CA LYS A 61 -9.27 -6.67 10.51
C LYS A 61 -9.25 -5.18 10.18
N MET A 62 -8.58 -4.80 9.09
CA MET A 62 -8.40 -3.41 8.68
C MET A 62 -9.67 -2.78 8.09
N LYS A 63 -10.63 -3.57 7.57
CA LYS A 63 -11.87 -3.09 6.93
C LYS A 63 -11.66 -1.94 5.94
N SER A 64 -10.51 -1.93 5.28
CA SER A 64 -10.06 -0.85 4.40
C SER A 64 -10.04 -1.33 2.95
N ASP A 65 -10.34 -0.44 2.03
CA ASP A 65 -10.53 -0.76 0.60
C ASP A 65 -9.87 0.25 -0.35
N THR A 66 -9.07 1.17 0.16
CA THR A 66 -8.30 2.09 -0.67
C THR A 66 -7.03 1.42 -1.21
N PHE A 67 -6.62 1.84 -2.39
CA PHE A 67 -5.39 1.34 -3.02
C PHE A 67 -4.14 1.57 -2.15
N GLU A 68 -4.07 2.73 -1.48
CA GLU A 68 -2.97 3.07 -0.58
C GLU A 68 -2.92 2.11 0.62
N MET A 69 -4.07 1.79 1.20
CA MET A 69 -4.14 0.91 2.36
C MET A 69 -3.82 -0.54 1.97
N LEU A 70 -4.22 -1.00 0.79
CA LEU A 70 -3.81 -2.30 0.26
C LEU A 70 -2.29 -2.40 0.08
N THR A 71 -1.68 -1.33 -0.43
CA THR A 71 -0.23 -1.24 -0.59
C THR A 71 0.48 -1.28 0.78
N ALA A 72 -0.07 -0.60 1.79
CA ALA A 72 0.45 -0.63 3.16
C ALA A 72 0.31 -2.01 3.83
N ILE A 73 -0.88 -2.60 3.75
CA ILE A 73 -1.20 -3.92 4.30
C ILE A 73 -0.31 -5.01 3.68
N SER A 74 -0.14 -4.98 2.37
CA SER A 74 0.75 -5.93 1.68
C SER A 74 2.22 -5.74 2.03
N SER A 75 2.61 -4.54 2.45
CA SER A 75 3.97 -4.26 2.91
C SER A 75 4.25 -4.78 4.31
N VAL A 76 3.29 -4.62 5.22
CA VAL A 76 3.48 -4.95 6.64
C VAL A 76 3.40 -6.44 6.96
N ILE A 77 2.72 -7.24 6.12
CA ILE A 77 2.54 -8.67 6.34
C ILE A 77 3.78 -9.51 5.96
N ARG A 78 4.81 -8.90 5.36
CA ARG A 78 6.02 -9.62 4.95
C ARG A 78 6.76 -10.21 6.16
N PRO A 79 7.39 -11.40 6.01
CA PRO A 79 8.26 -11.97 7.04
C PRO A 79 9.32 -10.95 7.47
N GLY A 80 9.56 -10.83 8.78
CA GLY A 80 10.41 -9.79 9.39
C GLY A 80 9.63 -8.57 9.91
N VAL A 81 8.79 -7.93 9.08
CA VAL A 81 7.97 -6.77 9.53
C VAL A 81 6.81 -7.23 10.42
N ALA A 82 6.19 -8.36 10.06
CA ALA A 82 5.14 -8.95 10.87
C ALA A 82 5.65 -9.44 12.24
N GLU A 83 6.90 -9.90 12.30
CA GLU A 83 7.52 -10.48 13.50
C GLU A 83 8.07 -9.43 14.46
N SER A 84 8.42 -8.24 13.96
CA SER A 84 8.97 -7.14 14.78
C SER A 84 7.93 -6.39 15.63
N GLY A 85 6.65 -6.78 15.55
CA GLY A 85 5.54 -6.09 16.21
C GLY A 85 5.02 -4.85 15.45
N MET A 86 5.65 -4.47 14.34
CA MET A 86 5.24 -3.31 13.53
C MET A 86 3.85 -3.50 12.92
N MET A 87 3.51 -4.71 12.48
CA MET A 87 2.16 -5.03 12.00
C MET A 87 1.09 -4.81 13.08
N ALA A 88 1.35 -5.27 14.31
CA ALA A 88 0.41 -5.08 15.43
C ALA A 88 0.22 -3.59 15.75
N GLU A 89 1.31 -2.80 15.75
CA GLU A 89 1.24 -1.35 15.98
C GLU A 89 0.49 -0.63 14.86
N PHE A 90 0.74 -0.99 13.60
CA PHE A 90 0.02 -0.45 12.44
C PHE A 90 -1.49 -0.69 12.54
N VAL A 91 -1.91 -1.91 12.85
CA VAL A 91 -3.33 -2.26 13.06
C VAL A 91 -3.92 -1.49 14.24
N ALA A 92 -3.20 -1.38 15.36
CA ALA A 92 -3.68 -0.67 16.54
C ALA A 92 -3.90 0.84 16.25
N ARG A 93 -2.97 1.48 15.53
CA ARG A 93 -3.07 2.90 15.18
C ARG A 93 -4.07 3.20 14.06
N HIS A 94 -4.34 2.21 13.22
CA HIS A 94 -5.43 2.28 12.26
C HIS A 94 -6.77 2.47 12.98
N HIS A 95 -7.04 1.63 13.99
CA HIS A 95 -8.30 1.67 14.75
C HIS A 95 -8.37 2.77 15.82
N ASP A 96 -7.24 3.17 16.40
CA ASP A 96 -7.19 4.19 17.45
C ASP A 96 -6.28 5.37 17.05
N PRO A 97 -6.86 6.48 16.56
CA PRO A 97 -6.10 7.69 16.25
C PRO A 97 -5.30 8.25 17.43
N LYS A 98 -5.72 8.01 18.69
CA LYS A 98 -5.00 8.50 19.87
C LYS A 98 -3.64 7.80 20.07
N ARG A 99 -3.45 6.64 19.44
CA ARG A 99 -2.16 5.92 19.45
C ARG A 99 -1.18 6.42 18.40
N ARG A 100 -1.60 7.30 17.47
CA ARG A 100 -0.72 7.89 16.45
C ARG A 100 0.19 8.92 17.11
N LYS A 101 1.31 8.42 17.63
CA LYS A 101 2.36 9.23 18.25
C LYS A 101 3.50 9.40 17.25
N TYR A 102 3.88 10.65 17.05
CA TYR A 102 5.03 11.05 16.24
C TYR A 102 6.13 11.54 17.17
N LEU A 103 7.39 11.26 16.84
CA LEU A 103 8.52 11.73 17.64
C LEU A 103 8.60 13.26 17.67
N VAL A 104 8.31 13.88 16.51
CA VAL A 104 8.11 15.32 16.34
C VAL A 104 6.92 15.54 15.39
N PRO A 105 6.14 16.63 15.53
CA PRO A 105 4.93 16.86 14.75
C PRO A 105 5.12 16.77 13.24
N GLU A 106 6.26 17.20 12.73
CA GLU A 106 6.52 17.25 11.29
C GLU A 106 6.66 15.87 10.65
N LEU A 107 6.93 14.83 11.44
CA LEU A 107 6.93 13.44 10.94
C LEU A 107 5.52 12.98 10.55
N GLU A 108 4.46 13.66 10.98
CA GLU A 108 3.11 13.38 10.49
C GLU A 108 2.99 13.63 8.98
N HIS A 109 3.69 14.63 8.43
CA HIS A 109 3.71 14.87 6.99
C HIS A 109 4.40 13.77 6.20
N VAL A 110 5.33 13.05 6.82
CA VAL A 110 6.13 12.00 6.20
C VAL A 110 5.48 10.62 6.37
N LEU A 111 4.94 10.35 7.55
CA LEU A 111 4.48 9.03 7.99
C LEU A 111 2.97 8.99 8.29
N GLY A 112 2.23 10.05 7.99
CA GLY A 112 0.79 10.14 8.28
C GLY A 112 -0.02 9.02 7.62
N GLU A 113 0.35 8.67 6.39
CA GLU A 113 -0.30 7.61 5.59
C GLU A 113 -0.12 6.21 6.20
N THR A 114 0.93 6.03 7.00
CA THR A 114 1.28 4.77 7.65
C THR A 114 1.12 4.84 9.18
N TYR A 115 0.38 5.83 9.66
CA TYR A 115 0.10 6.08 11.08
C TYR A 115 1.38 6.23 11.94
N GLY A 116 2.46 6.74 11.36
CA GLY A 116 3.74 6.89 12.06
C GLY A 116 4.56 5.60 12.14
N VAL A 117 4.19 4.54 11.40
CA VAL A 117 4.95 3.28 11.33
C VAL A 117 5.72 3.26 10.00
N MET A 118 7.04 3.15 10.05
CA MET A 118 7.89 3.11 8.84
C MET A 118 7.78 1.73 8.19
N ILE A 119 6.88 1.56 7.22
CA ILE A 119 6.65 0.27 6.55
C ILE A 119 7.31 0.20 5.17
N TYR A 120 7.72 1.34 4.63
CA TYR A 120 8.43 1.46 3.35
C TYR A 120 9.91 1.76 3.56
N GLN A 121 10.75 1.35 2.62
CA GLN A 121 12.18 1.72 2.66
C GLN A 121 12.34 3.24 2.48
N GLU A 122 11.47 3.84 1.67
CA GLU A 122 11.39 5.27 1.45
C GLU A 122 11.08 6.05 2.73
N ASP A 123 10.33 5.47 3.67
CA ASP A 123 10.03 6.12 4.95
C ASP A 123 11.32 6.34 5.75
N VAL A 124 12.21 5.35 5.78
CA VAL A 124 13.52 5.45 6.45
C VAL A 124 14.36 6.55 5.82
N ILE A 125 14.38 6.64 4.49
CA ILE A 125 15.13 7.67 3.75
C ILE A 125 14.56 9.06 4.04
N LYS A 126 13.23 9.22 4.00
CA LYS A 126 12.56 10.50 4.27
C LYS A 126 12.82 10.96 5.71
N VAL A 127 12.70 10.06 6.68
CA VAL A 127 12.95 10.36 8.11
C VAL A 127 14.43 10.68 8.33
N ALA A 128 15.35 9.89 7.79
CA ALA A 128 16.78 10.15 7.91
C ALA A 128 17.15 11.51 7.29
N HIS A 129 16.61 11.82 6.12
CA HIS A 129 16.82 13.13 5.49
C HIS A 129 16.24 14.26 6.33
N TYR A 130 15.03 14.09 6.88
CA TYR A 130 14.40 15.09 7.73
C TYR A 130 15.21 15.35 9.03
N VAL A 131 15.65 14.30 9.69
CA VAL A 131 16.39 14.37 10.96
C VAL A 131 17.84 14.85 10.76
N ALA A 132 18.54 14.33 9.74
CA ALA A 132 19.93 14.72 9.43
C ALA A 132 20.02 16.06 8.67
N GLY A 133 18.93 16.50 8.05
CA GLY A 133 18.82 17.69 7.21
C GLY A 133 18.36 18.97 7.92
N GLN A 134 18.15 18.96 9.24
CA GLN A 134 18.03 20.21 10.03
C GLN A 134 19.32 21.07 10.01
N THR A 135 20.35 20.67 9.25
CA THR A 135 21.54 21.48 8.94
C THR A 135 21.59 21.98 7.48
N GLY A 136 20.61 21.70 6.60
CA GLY A 136 20.65 22.31 5.25
C GLY A 136 19.66 21.80 4.21
N ARG A 137 18.71 22.69 3.88
CA ARG A 137 17.83 22.79 2.68
C ARG A 137 16.43 22.14 2.76
N PRO A 138 15.36 22.96 2.72
CA PRO A 138 13.97 22.52 2.93
C PRO A 138 13.25 22.00 1.68
N ASN A 139 13.94 21.52 0.63
CA ASN A 139 13.31 21.29 -0.68
C ASN A 139 13.75 20.00 -1.40
N ILE A 140 13.65 18.83 -0.74
CA ILE A 140 13.53 17.57 -1.46
C ILE A 140 12.05 17.24 -1.62
N ARG A 141 11.51 17.48 -2.82
CA ARG A 141 10.19 16.95 -3.21
C ARG A 141 10.33 15.44 -3.45
N PHE A 142 9.98 14.64 -2.46
CA PHE A 142 9.61 13.25 -2.69
C PHE A 142 8.21 13.26 -3.33
N THR A 143 8.17 13.46 -4.65
CA THR A 143 6.92 13.31 -5.40
C THR A 143 6.47 11.86 -5.26
N LYS A 144 5.22 11.64 -4.83
CA LYS A 144 4.59 10.30 -4.86
C LYS A 144 4.79 9.70 -6.25
N MET A 145 5.31 8.47 -6.30
CA MET A 145 5.30 7.65 -7.52
C MET A 145 3.88 7.25 -7.86
#